data_AF-A0A8E6ETQ7-F1
#
_entry.id   AF-A0A8E6ETQ7-F1
#
_cell.length_a   1.000
_cell.length_b   1.000
_cell.length_c   1.000
_cell.angle_alpha   90.00
_cell.angle_beta   90.00
_cell.angle_gamma   90.00
#
_symmetry.space_group_name_H-M   'P 1'
#
loop_
_entity.id
_entity.type
_entity.pdbx_description
1 polymer ?
#
loop_
_entity_poly.entity_id
_entity_poly.type
_entity_poly.pdbx_seq_one_letter_code
_entity_poly.pdbx_strand_id
1 'polypeptide(L)' 'MITVLEARISELERQLGLNSTNSSKPPSSDGPNVKRPPAKAKSKNKRGGQPGVPKHQRRWVALNAVTHNSLSH' A
#
# COMPACT_ATOMS: atom_id res chain seq x y z
N MET A 1 -17.93 34.48 -14.50
CA MET A 1 -16.51 34.72 -14.84
C MET A 1 -15.60 34.53 -13.63
N ILE A 2 -15.92 35.15 -12.49
CA ILE A 2 -15.22 34.94 -11.19
C ILE A 2 -15.20 33.45 -10.78
N THR A 3 -16.32 32.75 -10.97
CA THR A 3 -16.48 31.33 -10.65
C THR A 3 -15.48 30.38 -11.32
N VAL A 4 -15.00 30.72 -12.53
CA VAL A 4 -14.02 29.89 -13.26
C VAL A 4 -12.62 30.08 -12.71
N LEU A 5 -12.28 31.31 -12.28
CA LEU A 5 -11.00 31.59 -11.63
C LEU A 5 -10.94 30.95 -10.25
N GLU A 6 -12.01 31.03 -9.47
CA GLU A 6 -12.12 30.38 -8.15
C GLU A 6 -11.96 28.87 -8.24
N ALA A 7 -12.63 28.22 -9.21
CA ALA A 7 -12.49 26.78 -9.44
C ALA A 7 -11.05 26.40 -9.80
N ARG A 8 -10.37 27.23 -10.60
CA ARG A 8 -8.99 26.99 -11.02
C ARG A 8 -8.00 27.18 -9.88
N ILE A 9 -8.22 28.19 -9.04
CA ILE A 9 -7.43 28.42 -7.83
C ILE A 9 -7.59 27.24 -6.87
N SER A 10 -8.83 26.80 -6.61
CA SER A 10 -9.10 25.67 -5.71
C SER A 10 -8.45 24.37 -6.19
N GLU A 11 -8.49 24.08 -7.49
CA GLU A 11 -7.83 22.89 -8.04
C GLU A 11 -6.30 23.00 -7.95
N LEU A 12 -5.72 24.18 -8.18
CA LEU A 12 -4.28 24.41 -8.04
C LEU A 12 -3.82 24.26 -6.58
N GLU A 13 -4.57 24.82 -5.62
CA GLU A 13 -4.31 24.67 -4.19
C GLU A 13 -4.41 23.20 -3.76
N ARG A 14 -5.41 22.48 -4.27
CA ARG A 14 -5.56 21.04 -4.04
C ARG A 14 -4.34 20.28 -4.55
N GLN A 15 -3.85 20.60 -5.74
CA GLN A 15 -2.69 19.94 -6.34
C GLN A 15 -1.39 20.21 -5.56
N LEU A 16 -1.19 21.44 -5.09
CA LEU A 16 -0.03 21.81 -4.27
C LEU A 16 -0.03 21.12 -2.89
N GLY A 17 -1.21 20.83 -2.34
CA GLY A 17 -1.34 20.12 -1.07
C GLY A 17 -1.08 18.60 -1.14
N LEU A 18 -1.01 17.99 -2.33
CA LEU A 18 -0.83 16.55 -2.49
C LEU A 18 0.64 16.13 -2.33
N ASN A 19 0.93 15.32 -1.32
CA ASN A 19 2.24 14.71 -1.09
C ASN A 19 2.11 13.19 -0.88
N SER A 20 3.24 12.47 -0.79
CA SER A 20 3.21 11.02 -0.54
C SER A 20 2.52 10.60 0.76
N THR A 21 2.32 11.54 1.70
CA THR A 21 1.70 11.28 3.02
C THR A 21 0.17 11.30 2.96
N ASN A 22 -0.44 12.05 2.03
CA ASN A 22 -1.90 12.18 1.92
C ASN A 22 -2.49 11.67 0.58
N SER A 23 -1.65 11.34 -0.42
CA SER A 23 -2.10 11.07 -1.80
C SER A 23 -1.91 9.62 -2.27
N SER A 24 -1.48 8.69 -1.42
CA SER A 24 -1.11 7.31 -1.81
C SER A 24 -0.04 7.23 -2.92
N LYS A 25 0.62 8.34 -3.24
CA LYS A 25 1.75 8.41 -4.18
C LYS A 25 2.97 7.74 -3.52
N PRO A 26 3.81 7.06 -4.29
CA PRO A 26 5.02 6.48 -3.73
C PRO A 26 5.94 7.58 -3.18
N PRO A 27 6.68 7.34 -2.10
CA PRO A 27 7.57 8.33 -1.48
C PRO A 27 8.75 8.75 -2.39
N SER A 28 8.97 8.05 -3.51
CA SER A 28 9.91 8.45 -4.56
C SER A 28 9.37 9.59 -5.45
N SER A 29 8.07 9.90 -5.39
CA SER A 29 7.47 11.02 -6.11
C SER A 29 7.75 12.37 -5.45
N ASP A 30 8.11 12.39 -4.17
CA ASP A 30 8.57 13.61 -3.51
C ASP A 30 10.01 13.92 -3.97
N GLY A 31 10.31 15.19 -4.27
CA GLY A 31 11.65 15.60 -4.75
C GLY A 31 12.77 15.38 -3.73
N PRO A 32 14.05 15.43 -4.14
CA PRO A 32 15.20 15.08 -3.29
C PRO A 32 15.36 15.97 -2.04
N ASN A 33 14.76 17.17 -2.04
CA ASN A 33 14.81 18.10 -0.92
C ASN A 33 13.68 17.87 0.11
N VAL A 34 12.79 16.90 -0.12
CA VAL A 34 11.71 16.57 0.82
C VAL A 34 12.24 15.62 1.89
N LYS A 35 12.18 16.05 3.15
CA LYS A 35 12.53 15.21 4.29
C LYS A 35 11.53 14.04 4.36
N ARG A 36 12.03 12.82 4.25
CA ARG A 36 11.21 11.62 4.47
C ARG A 36 10.65 11.62 5.90
N PRO A 37 9.39 11.21 6.09
CA PRO A 37 8.85 11.05 7.43
C PRO A 37 9.68 10.03 8.22
N PRO A 38 9.78 10.18 9.55
CA PRO A 38 10.51 9.25 10.39
C PRO A 38 9.92 7.84 10.27
N ALA A 39 10.78 6.82 10.38
CA ALA A 39 10.33 5.43 10.39
C ALA A 39 9.31 5.22 11.52
N LYS A 40 8.19 4.55 11.21
CA LYS A 40 7.17 4.24 12.22
C LYS A 40 7.77 3.32 13.29
N ALA A 41 7.41 3.57 14.54
CA ALA A 41 7.80 2.70 15.66
C ALA A 41 7.36 1.26 15.38
N LYS A 42 8.24 0.30 15.72
CA LYS A 42 7.91 -1.12 15.59
C LYS A 42 6.75 -1.46 16.51
N SER A 43 5.77 -2.20 15.99
CA SER A 43 4.69 -2.75 16.82
C SER A 43 5.29 -3.64 17.92
N LYS A 44 4.77 -3.50 19.15
CA LYS A 44 5.11 -4.40 20.27
C LYS A 44 4.60 -5.82 20.05
N ASN A 45 3.64 -5.99 19.13
CA ASN A 45 3.06 -7.30 18.83
C ASN A 45 4.03 -8.13 18.00
N LYS A 46 4.24 -9.37 18.43
CA LYS A 46 4.99 -10.36 17.63
C LYS A 46 4.18 -10.66 16.36
N ARG A 47 4.88 -10.68 15.22
CA ARG A 47 4.31 -11.15 13.95
C ARG A 47 4.01 -12.65 14.10
N GLY A 48 2.81 -13.09 13.75
CA GLY A 48 2.43 -14.50 13.85
C GLY A 48 0.93 -14.70 14.07
N GLY A 49 0.54 -15.96 14.21
CA GLY A 49 -0.83 -16.32 14.61
C GLY A 49 -1.13 -15.97 16.06
N GLN A 50 -2.39 -16.08 16.44
CA GLN A 50 -2.83 -15.86 17.82
C GLN A 50 -2.13 -16.84 18.78
N PRO A 51 -1.80 -16.41 20.02
CA PRO A 51 -1.29 -17.30 21.05
C PRO A 51 -2.22 -18.49 21.28
N GLY A 52 -1.68 -19.71 21.37
CA GLY A 52 -2.44 -20.94 21.63
C GLY A 52 -2.94 -21.67 20.37
N VAL A 53 -2.86 -21.06 19.18
CA VAL A 53 -3.19 -21.77 17.93
C VAL A 53 -1.95 -22.51 17.41
N PRO A 54 -2.03 -23.84 17.13
CA PRO A 54 -0.92 -24.56 16.53
C PRO A 54 -0.60 -24.00 15.14
N LYS A 55 0.69 -23.91 14.81
CA LYS A 55 1.14 -23.38 13.53
C LYS A 55 0.64 -24.27 12.38
N HIS A 56 -0.27 -23.75 11.55
CA HIS A 56 -0.65 -24.42 10.31
C HIS A 56 0.44 -24.23 9.25
N GLN A 57 1.02 -25.32 8.77
CA GLN A 57 2.03 -25.30 7.71
C GLN A 57 1.57 -26.19 6.57
N ARG A 58 1.52 -25.65 5.36
CA ARG A 58 1.38 -26.45 4.15
C ARG A 58 2.74 -27.02 3.79
N ARG A 59 2.80 -28.31 3.47
CA ARG A 59 4.01 -28.91 2.88
C ARG A 59 4.24 -28.27 1.51
N TRP A 60 5.49 -27.93 1.22
CA TRP A 60 5.88 -27.55 -0.13
C TRP A 60 5.67 -28.76 -1.03
N VAL A 61 4.89 -28.57 -2.09
CA VAL A 61 4.64 -29.59 -3.12
C VAL A 61 5.33 -29.10 -4.38
N ALA A 62 6.00 -30.02 -5.09
CA ALA A 62 6.65 -29.71 -6.35
C ALA A 62 5.60 -29.29 -7.40
N LEU A 63 6.01 -28.42 -8.33
CA LEU A 63 5.11 -27.79 -9.31
C LEU A 63 4.35 -28.83 -10.17
N ASN A 64 4.95 -29.99 -10.40
CA ASN A 64 4.40 -31.11 -11.16
C ASN A 64 3.41 -31.99 -10.38
N ALA A 65 3.31 -31.84 -9.06
CA ALA A 65 2.44 -32.64 -8.21
C ALA A 65 1.08 -31.97 -7.93
N VAL A 66 0.82 -30.81 -8.54
CA VAL A 66 -0.49 -30.15 -8.52
C VAL A 66 -1.29 -30.66 -9.72
N THR A 67 -2.22 -31.59 -9.48
CA THR A 67 -3.15 -32.03 -10.52
C THR A 67 -4.16 -30.92 -10.79
N HIS A 68 -4.15 -30.33 -11.98
CA HIS A 68 -5.27 -29.51 -12.46
C HIS A 68 -6.42 -30.46 -12.81
N ASN A 69 -7.54 -30.36 -12.08
CA ASN A 69 -8.74 -31.10 -12.44
C ASN A 69 -9.31 -30.49 -13.73
N SER A 70 -9.00 -31.08 -14.88
CA SER A 70 -9.53 -30.69 -16.18
C SER A 70 -11.01 -31.10 -16.24
N LEU A 71 -11.90 -30.14 -16.00
CA LEU A 71 -13.32 -30.28 -16.33
C LEU A 71 -13.45 -30.37 -17.86
N SER A 72 -13.67 -31.58 -18.37
CA SER A 72 -14.16 -31.83 -19.72
C SER A 72 -15.60 -31.33 -19.82
N HIS A 73 -15.86 -30.41 -20.76
CA HIS A 73 -17.21 -30.07 -21.22
C HIS A 73 -17.73 -31.13 -22.19
#